data_AF-A0A5C7XS23-F1
#
_entry.id   AF-A0A5C7XS23-F1
#
_cell.length_a   1.000
_cell.length_b   1.000
_cell.length_c   1.000
_cell.angle_alpha   90.00
_cell.angle_beta   90.00
_cell.angle_gamma   90.00
#
_symmetry.space_group_name_H-M   'P 1'
#
loop_
_entity.id
_entity.type
_entity.pdbx_description
1 polymer ?
#
loop_
_entity_poly.entity_id
_entity_poly.type
_entity_poly.pdbx_seq_one_letter_code
_entity_poly.pdbx_strand_id
1 'polypeptide(L)'
;MAAIARSDGLVNPSDLATELGFQAQSALQQPLKDLTAASLLTRQDGMGRVYYRRNPSLLWDATLELLTQALAEDDTAGNGVETGNQTGPAAKEADQLSE
;
A
#
# COMPACT_ATOMS: atom_id res chain seq x y z
N MET A 1 6.38 3.25 5.64
CA MET A 1 5.49 3.72 6.73
C MET A 1 4.73 2.56 7.37
N ALA A 2 3.85 1.84 6.66
CA ALA A 2 3.04 0.80 7.27
C ALA A 2 3.82 -0.38 7.90
N ALA A 3 4.90 -0.85 7.28
CA ALA A 3 5.77 -1.88 7.89
C ALA A 3 6.35 -1.43 9.24
N ILE A 4 6.86 -0.20 9.30
CA ILE A 4 7.34 0.42 10.55
C ILE A 4 6.20 0.55 11.57
N ALA A 5 4.99 0.90 11.14
CA ALA A 5 3.83 1.02 12.03
C ALA A 5 3.37 -0.32 12.64
N ARG A 6 3.58 -1.44 11.95
CA ARG A 6 3.30 -2.80 12.47
C ARG A 6 4.41 -3.36 13.37
N SER A 7 5.60 -2.77 13.35
CA SER A 7 6.71 -3.22 14.21
C SER A 7 6.40 -3.02 15.70
N ASP A 8 7.12 -3.75 16.54
CA ASP A 8 7.10 -3.64 18.01
C ASP A 8 7.68 -2.30 18.53
N GLY A 9 8.11 -1.42 17.63
CA GLY A 9 8.68 -0.12 17.92
C GLY A 9 10.20 -0.07 17.82
N LEU A 10 10.89 -1.20 17.61
CA LEU A 10 12.30 -1.23 17.23
C LEU A 10 12.43 -1.55 15.74
N VAL A 11 13.16 -0.69 15.03
CA VAL A 11 13.36 -0.81 13.58
C VAL A 11 14.84 -0.98 13.29
N ASN A 12 15.19 -2.15 12.76
CA ASN A 12 16.49 -2.40 12.16
C ASN A 12 16.40 -2.14 10.65
N PRO A 13 17.21 -1.22 10.08
CA PRO A 13 17.15 -0.91 8.65
C PRO A 13 17.46 -2.09 7.74
N SER A 14 18.33 -3.02 8.15
CA SER A 14 18.66 -4.20 7.33
C SER A 14 17.45 -5.13 7.25
N ASP A 15 16.82 -5.42 8.39
CA ASP A 15 15.64 -6.30 8.46
C ASP A 15 14.45 -5.68 7.73
N LEU A 16 14.24 -4.36 7.89
CA LEU A 16 13.19 -3.63 7.20
C LEU A 16 13.38 -3.64 5.68
N ALA A 17 14.62 -3.56 5.19
CA ALA A 17 14.90 -3.64 3.76
C ALA A 17 14.52 -5.01 3.20
N THR A 18 14.84 -6.08 3.95
CA THR A 18 14.46 -7.45 3.61
C THR A 18 12.94 -7.64 3.63
N GLU A 19 12.24 -7.16 4.67
CA GLU A 19 10.76 -7.26 4.77
C GLU A 19 10.06 -6.57 3.59
N LEU A 20 10.58 -5.42 3.17
CA LEU A 20 10.02 -4.63 2.06
C LEU A 20 10.51 -5.09 0.67
N GLY A 21 11.39 -6.09 0.59
CA GLY A 21 11.91 -6.62 -0.67
C GLY A 21 12.90 -5.69 -1.39
N PHE A 22 13.51 -4.74 -0.69
CA PHE A 22 14.52 -3.86 -1.27
C PHE A 22 15.85 -4.59 -1.47
N GLN A 23 16.45 -4.42 -2.65
CA GLN A 23 17.75 -5.01 -3.00
C GLN A 23 18.92 -4.41 -2.21
N ALA A 24 18.79 -3.16 -1.78
CA ALA A 24 19.82 -2.45 -1.04
C ALA A 24 19.21 -1.64 0.10
N GLN A 25 19.84 -1.71 1.27
CA GLN A 25 19.44 -0.94 2.46
C GLN A 25 19.51 0.58 2.22
N SER A 26 20.35 1.04 1.28
CA SER A 26 20.46 2.46 0.91
C SER A 26 19.12 3.05 0.45
N ALA A 27 18.21 2.25 -0.10
CA ALA A 27 16.86 2.67 -0.48
C ALA A 27 16.06 3.23 0.72
N LEU A 28 16.40 2.83 1.95
CA LEU A 28 15.75 3.29 3.17
C LEU A 28 16.39 4.54 3.78
N GLN A 29 17.57 4.97 3.32
CA GLN A 29 18.30 6.08 3.95
C GLN A 29 17.48 7.37 3.97
N GLN A 30 16.96 7.78 2.82
CA GLN A 30 16.18 9.01 2.72
C GLN A 30 14.86 8.92 3.51
N PRO A 31 14.03 7.86 3.37
CA PRO A 31 12.85 7.67 4.20
C PRO A 31 13.11 7.70 5.72
N LEU A 32 14.16 7.02 6.19
CA LEU A 32 14.49 6.99 7.62
C LEU A 32 14.97 8.35 8.13
N LYS A 33 15.71 9.10 7.29
CA LYS A 33 16.12 10.48 7.59
C LYS A 33 14.90 11.39 7.72
N ASP A 34 13.94 11.29 6.81
CA ASP A 34 12.75 12.14 6.83
C ASP A 34 11.86 11.84 8.05
N LEU A 35 11.70 10.56 8.41
CA LEU A 35 10.96 10.18 9.62
C LEU A 35 11.67 10.60 10.92
N THR A 36 13.00 10.65 10.91
CA THR A 36 13.77 11.20 12.02
C THR A 36 13.60 12.71 12.11
N ALA A 37 13.64 13.41 10.97
CA ALA A 37 13.42 14.86 10.91
C ALA A 37 12.01 15.26 11.36
N ALA A 38 11.01 14.43 11.07
CA ALA A 38 9.63 14.60 11.55
C ALA A 38 9.42 14.17 13.02
N SER A 39 10.48 13.78 13.74
CA SER A 39 10.41 13.27 15.12
C SER A 39 9.53 12.02 15.30
N LEU A 40 9.27 11.29 14.23
CA LEU A 40 8.51 10.04 14.25
C LEU A 40 9.40 8.85 14.62
N LEU A 41 10.68 8.92 14.25
CA LEU A 41 11.70 7.96 14.67
C LEU A 41 12.81 8.67 15.46
N THR A 42 13.38 7.96 16.42
CA THR A 42 14.62 8.35 17.08
C THR A 42 15.70 7.34 16.76
N ARG A 43 16.80 7.80 16.16
CA ARG A 43 17.98 6.97 15.90
C ARG A 43 18.66 6.61 17.22
N GLN A 44 18.97 5.33 17.39
CA GLN A 44 19.74 4.79 18.50
C GLN A 44 20.99 4.11 17.94
N ASP A 45 22.16 4.64 18.30
CA ASP A 45 23.44 4.03 17.96
C ASP A 45 23.84 3.05 19.09
N GLY A 46 24.03 1.77 18.76
CA GLY A 46 24.35 0.73 19.74
C GLY A 46 25.23 -0.36 19.15
N MET A 47 26.33 -0.71 19.85
CA MET A 47 27.25 -1.82 19.50
C MET A 47 27.64 -1.87 18.01
N GLY A 48 27.95 -0.73 17.40
CA GLY A 48 28.36 -0.64 15.98
C GLY A 48 27.24 -0.83 14.96
N ARG A 49 25.98 -0.89 15.41
CA ARG A 49 24.77 -0.97 14.58
C ARG A 49 23.86 0.21 14.84
N VAL A 50 23.08 0.55 13.81
CA VAL A 50 22.09 1.62 13.89
C VAL A 50 20.71 1.00 13.98
N TYR A 51 19.98 1.39 15.02
CA TYR A 51 18.57 1.06 15.21
C TYR A 51 17.75 2.35 15.24
N TYR A 52 16.46 2.23 14.98
CA TYR A 52 15.52 3.34 15.13
C TYR A 52 14.41 2.91 16.06
N ARG A 53 14.07 3.77 17.02
CA ARG A 53 12.93 3.59 17.89
C ARG A 53 11.76 4.42 17.39
N ARG A 54 10.59 3.80 17.33
CA ARG A 54 9.34 4.48 17.01
C ARG A 54 8.91 5.38 18.16
N ASN A 55 8.70 6.65 17.87
CA ASN A 55 8.15 7.59 18.84
C ASN A 55 6.62 7.49 18.83
N PRO A 56 5.94 7.66 19.99
CA PRO A 56 4.49 7.68 20.05
C PRO A 56 3.91 8.77 19.15
N SER A 57 2.99 8.40 18.26
CA SER A 57 2.32 9.33 17.33
C SER A 57 1.06 8.69 16.77
N LEU A 58 -0.03 9.47 16.70
CA LEU A 58 -1.30 9.06 16.08
C LEU A 58 -1.17 8.77 14.58
N LEU A 59 -0.10 9.29 13.94
CA LEU A 59 0.15 9.03 12.53
C LEU A 59 0.43 7.55 12.24
N TRP A 60 0.88 6.78 13.24
CA TRP A 60 1.08 5.34 13.06
C TRP A 60 -0.23 4.60 12.95
N ASP A 61 -1.19 4.92 13.81
CA ASP A 61 -2.53 4.34 13.78
C ASP A 61 -3.24 4.74 12.48
N ALA A 62 -3.19 6.02 12.11
CA ALA A 62 -3.74 6.51 10.86
C ALA A 62 -3.12 5.84 9.62
N THR A 63 -1.82 5.54 9.64
CA THR A 63 -1.16 4.81 8.55
C THR A 63 -1.72 3.39 8.39
N LEU A 64 -2.01 2.70 9.50
CA LEU A 64 -2.58 1.36 9.48
C LEU A 64 -4.03 1.36 9.02
N GLU A 65 -4.80 2.36 9.45
CA GLU A 65 -6.18 2.58 8.99
C GLU A 65 -6.23 2.83 7.48
N LEU A 66 -5.40 3.75 6.98
CA LEU A 66 -5.30 4.05 5.55
C LEU A 66 -4.86 2.83 4.73
N LEU A 67 -3.94 2.01 5.25
CA LEU A 67 -3.57 0.76 4.59
C LEU A 67 -4.77 -0.20 4.52
N THR A 68 -5.52 -0.33 5.61
CA THR A 68 -6.69 -1.20 5.67
C THR A 68 -7.75 -0.76 4.66
N GLN A 69 -8.01 0.55 4.58
CA GLN A 69 -8.95 1.13 3.62
C GLN A 69 -8.50 0.87 2.18
N ALA A 70 -7.23 1.12 1.86
CA ALA A 70 -6.70 0.90 0.51
C ALA A 70 -6.82 -0.56 0.06
N LEU A 71 -6.53 -1.51 0.96
CA LEU A 71 -6.67 -2.94 0.66
C LEU A 71 -8.14 -3.35 0.48
N ALA A 72 -9.07 -2.77 1.24
CA ALA A 72 -10.51 -3.01 1.07
C ALA A 72 -11.06 -2.43 -0.24
N GLU A 73 -10.52 -1.29 -0.69
CA GLU A 73 -10.90 -0.67 -1.96
C GLU A 73 -10.46 -1.53 -3.16
N ASP A 74 -9.24 -2.09 -3.14
CA ASP A 74 -8.73 -2.98 -4.19
C ASP A 74 -9.62 -4.23 -4.38
N ASP A 75 -10.14 -4.82 -3.31
CA ASP A 75 -11.06 -5.97 -3.38
C ASP A 75 -12.41 -5.62 -4.04
N THR A 76 -12.87 -4.36 -3.91
CA THR A 76 -14.14 -3.90 -4.51
C THR A 76 -14.01 -3.47 -5.96
N ALA A 77 -12.83 -2.99 -6.39
CA ALA A 77 -12.56 -2.59 -7.77
C ALA A 77 -12.43 -3.79 -8.72
N GLY A 78 -12.11 -4.99 -8.21
CA GLY A 78 -11.96 -6.22 -9.00
C GLY A 78 -13.26 -6.94 -9.38
N ASN A 79 -14.43 -6.54 -8.84
CA ASN A 79 -15.68 -7.29 -8.98
C ASN A 79 -16.75 -6.62 -9.87
N GLY A 80 -16.41 -5.55 -10.58
CA GLY A 80 -17.26 -4.90 -11.56
C GLY A 80 -17.26 -5.59 -12.93
N VAL A 81 -17.65 -6.87 -13.00
CA VAL A 81 -18.07 -7.46 -14.28
C VAL A 81 -19.47 -6.93 -14.59
N GLU A 82 -19.55 -5.72 -15.12
CA GLU A 82 -20.73 -5.28 -15.86
C GLU A 82 -20.78 -6.07 -17.18
N THR A 83 -21.43 -7.23 -17.15
CA THR A 83 -21.95 -7.91 -18.34
C THR A 83 -23.07 -7.08 -18.97
N GLY A 84 -22.71 -5.92 -19.52
CA GLY A 84 -23.52 -5.17 -20.46
C GLY A 84 -23.38 -5.80 -21.84
N ASN A 85 -24.05 -6.93 -22.06
CA ASN A 85 -24.05 -7.61 -23.36
C ASN A 85 -24.88 -6.80 -24.37
N GLN A 86 -24.32 -5.72 -24.93
CA GLN A 86 -24.86 -5.06 -26.11
C GLN A 86 -24.41 -5.81 -27.37
N THR A 87 -25.07 -6.93 -27.65
CA THR A 87 -25.01 -7.56 -28.97
C THR A 87 -26.25 -7.15 -29.74
N GLY A 88 -26.11 -6.16 -30.62
CA GLY A 88 -27.04 -6.05 -31.74
C GLY A 88 -26.76 -7.20 -32.73
N PRO A 89 -27.80 -7.74 -33.37
CA PRO A 89 -27.66 -8.11 -34.77
C PRO A 89 -28.69 -7.34 -35.60
N ALA A 90 -28.19 -6.66 -36.61
CA ALA A 90 -28.96 -6.30 -37.78
C ALA A 90 -29.52 -7.59 -38.41
N ALA A 91 -30.83 -7.78 -38.32
CA ALA A 91 -31.56 -8.74 -39.14
C ALA A 91 -32.55 -7.95 -40.01
N LYS A 92 -32.22 -7.84 -41.29
CA LYS A 92 -33.18 -7.61 -42.36
C LYS A 92 -34.16 -8.79 -42.34
N GLU A 93 -35.40 -8.56 -41.94
CA GLU A 93 -36.52 -9.38 -42.38
C GLU A 93 -37.33 -8.57 -43.38
N ALA A 94 -37.14 -8.95 -44.63
CA ALA A 94 -38.10 -8.72 -45.69
C ALA A 94 -39.36 -9.55 -45.42
N ASP A 95 -40.44 -9.13 -46.08
CA ASP A 95 -41.66 -9.90 -46.33
C ASP A 95 -42.74 -9.87 -45.23
N GLN A 96 -43.67 -8.94 -45.39
CA GLN A 96 -45.07 -9.12 -44.99
C GLN A 96 -45.97 -8.54 -46.08
N LEU A 97 -46.46 -9.46 -46.92
CA LEU A 97 -47.58 -9.30 -47.85
C LEU A 97 -48.92 -9.21 -47.07
N SER A 98 -49.87 -8.49 -47.67
CA SER A 98 -51.35 -8.44 -47.41
C SER A 98 -51.78 -7.42 -46.34
N GLU A 99 -52.75 -6.53 -46.57
CA GLU A 99 -53.90 -6.47 -47.50
C GLU A 99 -54.03 -5.11 -48.22
#